data_AF-A0A098B4N6-F1
#
_entry.id   AF-A0A098B4N6-F1
#
_cell.length_a   1.000
_cell.length_b   1.000
_cell.length_c   1.000
_cell.angle_alpha   90.00
_cell.angle_beta   90.00
_cell.angle_gamma   90.00
#
_symmetry.space_group_name_H-M   'P 1'
#
loop_
_entity.id
_entity.type
_entity.pdbx_description
1 polymer ?
#
loop_
_entity_poly.entity_id
_entity_poly.type
_entity_poly.pdbx_seq_one_letter_code
_entity_poly.pdbx_strand_id
1 'polypeptide(L)'
;MSSESHNYAISVEWIVRDVFHCERFGFGGIANSDFIERAGGMYTAMACSLATIYNHASAGHRKQIEDFLNGYSYYNDKSIVDIINENGKEEVEKIIEEFKNLVVFCKTFLQKVAS
;
A
#
# COMPACT_ATOMS: atom_id res chain seq x y z
N MET A 1 -3.00 -12.87 -17.52
CA MET A 1 -3.11 -12.51 -16.09
C MET A 1 -2.68 -13.73 -15.30
N SER A 2 -1.67 -13.64 -14.44
CA SER A 2 -1.28 -14.77 -13.59
C SER A 2 -2.16 -14.76 -12.34
N SER A 3 -2.49 -15.94 -11.80
CA SER A 3 -3.19 -16.04 -10.52
C SER A 3 -2.38 -15.42 -9.36
N GLU A 4 -1.06 -15.33 -9.52
CA GLU A 4 -0.12 -14.83 -8.52
C GLU A 4 -0.18 -13.30 -8.38
N SER A 5 -0.20 -12.53 -9.49
CA SER A 5 -0.30 -11.05 -9.43
C SER A 5 -1.57 -10.59 -8.74
N HIS A 6 -2.68 -11.29 -8.99
CA HIS A 6 -3.97 -10.98 -8.37
C HIS A 6 -3.98 -11.27 -6.86
N ASN A 7 -3.28 -12.32 -6.40
CA ASN A 7 -3.15 -12.61 -4.96
C ASN A 7 -2.39 -11.51 -4.21
N TYR A 8 -1.36 -10.93 -4.82
CA TYR A 8 -0.67 -9.75 -4.26
C TYR A 8 -1.61 -8.54 -4.21
N ALA A 9 -2.39 -8.30 -5.27
CA ALA A 9 -3.36 -7.21 -5.30
C ALA A 9 -4.41 -7.35 -4.18
N ILE A 10 -4.92 -8.57 -3.94
CA ILE A 10 -5.83 -8.86 -2.83
C ILE A 10 -5.17 -8.57 -1.48
N SER A 11 -3.89 -8.94 -1.31
CA SER A 11 -3.15 -8.71 -0.07
C SER A 11 -3.06 -7.21 0.26
N VAL A 12 -2.79 -6.39 -0.75
CA VAL A 12 -2.80 -4.92 -0.62
C VAL A 12 -4.21 -4.40 -0.36
N GLU A 13 -5.24 -4.92 -1.03
CA GLU A 13 -6.64 -4.52 -0.82
C GLU A 13 -7.05 -4.67 0.66
N TRP A 14 -6.70 -5.78 1.31
CA TRP A 14 -7.01 -6.01 2.72
C TRP A 14 -6.39 -4.93 3.62
N ILE A 15 -5.14 -4.55 3.39
CA ILE A 15 -4.46 -3.51 4.16
C ILE A 15 -5.11 -2.14 3.90
N VAL A 16 -5.41 -1.84 2.63
CA VAL A 16 -6.05 -0.57 2.23
C VAL A 16 -7.43 -0.42 2.85
N ARG A 17 -8.26 -1.47 2.81
CA ARG A 17 -9.59 -1.52 3.45
C ARG A 17 -9.50 -1.28 4.95
N ASP A 18 -8.51 -1.88 5.58
CA ASP A 18 -8.25 -1.75 7.00
C ASP A 18 -7.79 -0.34 7.40
N VAL A 19 -6.99 0.33 6.56
CA VAL A 19 -6.60 1.75 6.75
C VAL A 19 -7.78 2.70 6.59
N PHE A 20 -8.62 2.49 5.58
CA PHE A 20 -9.75 3.36 5.29
C PHE A 20 -11.03 3.00 6.05
N HIS A 21 -11.03 1.92 6.82
CA HIS A 21 -12.22 1.34 7.46
C HIS A 21 -13.38 1.15 6.47
N CYS A 22 -13.09 0.57 5.31
CA CYS A 22 -14.05 0.41 4.23
C CYS A 22 -14.13 -1.02 3.68
N GLU A 23 -15.21 -1.29 2.97
CA GLU A 23 -15.38 -2.54 2.22
C GLU A 23 -14.74 -2.47 0.84
N ARG A 24 -14.74 -3.61 0.12
CA ARG A 24 -14.30 -3.65 -1.29
C ARG A 24 -15.05 -2.59 -2.11
N PHE A 25 -14.33 -1.95 -3.05
CA PHE A 25 -14.74 -0.79 -3.83
C PHE A 25 -14.87 0.52 -3.03
N GLY A 26 -14.52 0.53 -1.74
CA GLY A 26 -14.46 1.73 -0.92
C GLY A 26 -13.42 2.75 -1.40
N PHE A 27 -13.48 3.95 -0.82
CA PHE A 27 -12.58 5.08 -1.13
C PHE A 27 -12.45 5.35 -2.64
N GLY A 28 -13.59 5.60 -3.29
CA GLY A 28 -13.62 5.91 -4.73
C GLY A 28 -13.19 4.74 -5.63
N GLY A 29 -13.22 3.51 -5.14
CA GLY A 29 -12.80 2.32 -5.88
C GLY A 29 -11.32 1.95 -5.72
N ILE A 30 -10.56 2.66 -4.88
CA ILE A 30 -9.14 2.37 -4.62
C ILE A 30 -8.97 1.07 -3.82
N ALA A 31 -9.90 0.77 -2.90
CA ALA A 31 -9.94 -0.47 -2.14
C ALA A 31 -10.48 -1.64 -3.00
N ASN A 32 -9.80 -1.96 -4.09
CA ASN A 32 -10.20 -2.99 -5.05
C ASN A 32 -8.97 -3.64 -5.71
N SER A 33 -8.83 -4.96 -5.59
CA SER A 33 -7.74 -5.73 -6.20
C SER A 33 -7.64 -5.50 -7.72
N ASP A 34 -8.77 -5.37 -8.42
CA ASP A 34 -8.77 -5.12 -9.87
C ASP A 34 -8.20 -3.75 -10.24
N PHE A 35 -8.28 -2.77 -9.33
CA PHE A 35 -7.64 -1.46 -9.50
C PHE A 35 -6.15 -1.56 -9.14
N ILE A 36 -5.85 -2.16 -7.99
CA ILE A 36 -4.49 -2.30 -7.44
C ILE A 36 -3.56 -3.05 -8.41
N GLU A 37 -4.06 -4.07 -9.09
CA GLU A 37 -3.26 -4.87 -10.04
C GLU A 37 -2.84 -4.08 -11.29
N ARG A 38 -3.56 -3.01 -11.66
CA ARG A 38 -3.31 -2.23 -12.88
C ARG A 38 -2.07 -1.34 -12.76
N ALA A 39 -1.64 -0.82 -13.90
CA ALA A 39 -0.57 0.17 -14.00
C ALA A 39 -0.77 1.32 -13.00
N GLY A 40 0.19 1.50 -12.09
CA GLY A 40 0.18 2.52 -11.05
C GLY A 40 -0.80 2.27 -9.90
N GLY A 41 -1.63 1.22 -9.97
CA GLY A 41 -2.69 0.95 -9.00
C GLY A 41 -2.13 0.66 -7.60
N MET A 42 -1.15 -0.24 -7.52
CA MET A 42 -0.53 -0.62 -6.25
C MET A 42 0.14 0.57 -5.56
N TYR A 43 0.96 1.33 -6.30
CA TYR A 43 1.61 2.53 -5.78
C TYR A 43 0.58 3.57 -5.31
N THR A 44 -0.44 3.85 -6.13
CA THR A 44 -1.48 4.83 -5.81
C THR A 44 -2.26 4.43 -4.55
N ALA A 45 -2.67 3.18 -4.44
CA ALA A 45 -3.42 2.69 -3.28
C ALA A 45 -2.59 2.82 -1.99
N MET A 46 -1.31 2.40 -2.03
CA MET A 46 -0.40 2.55 -0.90
C MET A 46 -0.15 4.02 -0.53
N ALA A 47 0.08 4.88 -1.52
CA ALA A 47 0.29 6.31 -1.29
C ALA A 47 -0.93 6.99 -0.66
N CYS A 48 -2.13 6.67 -1.16
CA CYS A 48 -3.38 7.16 -0.55
C CYS A 48 -3.53 6.68 0.89
N SER A 49 -3.25 5.40 1.17
CA SER A 49 -3.30 4.87 2.54
C SER A 49 -2.27 5.51 3.46
N LEU A 50 -1.03 5.74 3.00
CA LEU A 50 0.00 6.38 3.81
C LEU A 50 -0.28 7.87 4.03
N ALA A 51 -0.94 8.56 3.10
CA ALA A 51 -1.31 9.96 3.26
C ALA A 51 -2.26 10.19 4.44
N THR A 52 -3.18 9.26 4.73
CA THR A 52 -4.06 9.37 5.91
C THR A 52 -3.28 9.26 7.23
N ILE A 53 -2.21 8.45 7.23
CA ILE A 53 -1.33 8.26 8.37
C ILE A 53 -0.38 9.45 8.54
N TYR A 54 0.16 9.97 7.43
CA TYR A 54 1.21 10.99 7.41
C TYR A 54 0.86 12.23 8.24
N ASN A 55 -0.39 12.70 8.16
CA ASN A 55 -0.85 13.89 8.89
C ASN A 55 -0.71 13.73 10.42
N HIS A 56 -0.90 12.51 10.93
CA HIS A 56 -0.89 12.20 12.38
C HIS A 56 0.41 11.53 12.84
N ALA A 57 1.35 11.25 11.93
CA ALA A 57 2.60 10.57 12.20
C ALA A 57 3.63 11.47 12.92
N SER A 58 4.49 10.85 13.74
CA SER A 58 5.68 11.51 14.29
C SER A 58 6.66 11.89 13.17
N ALA A 59 7.59 12.81 13.43
CA ALA A 59 8.59 13.22 12.44
C ALA A 59 9.40 12.03 11.88
N GLY A 60 9.79 11.09 12.75
CA GLY A 60 10.50 9.87 12.33
C GLY A 60 9.66 9.00 11.40
N HIS A 61 8.38 8.81 11.72
CA HIS A 61 7.49 8.00 10.89
C HIS A 61 7.13 8.71 9.57
N ARG A 62 6.91 10.04 9.57
CA ARG A 62 6.76 10.81 8.32
C ARG A 62 7.92 10.62 7.38
N LYS A 63 9.16 10.64 7.90
CA LYS A 63 10.35 10.34 7.11
C LYS A 63 10.32 8.92 6.53
N GLN A 64 9.94 7.91 7.31
CA GLN A 64 9.82 6.54 6.81
C GLN A 64 8.79 6.41 5.68
N ILE A 65 7.67 7.15 5.78
CA ILE A 65 6.66 7.21 4.70
C ILE A 65 7.25 7.87 3.45
N GLU A 66 7.93 9.01 3.60
CA GLU A 66 8.58 9.69 2.48
C GLU A 66 9.65 8.82 1.81
N ASP A 67 10.48 8.15 2.61
CA ASP A 67 11.52 7.25 2.12
C ASP A 67 10.90 6.09 1.31
N PHE A 68 9.80 5.50 1.79
CA PHE A 68 9.04 4.47 1.05
C PHE A 68 8.44 5.01 -0.26
N LEU A 69 7.75 6.15 -0.21
CA LEU A 69 7.08 6.72 -1.39
C LEU A 69 8.07 7.17 -2.46
N ASN A 70 9.21 7.72 -2.06
CA ASN A 70 10.28 8.11 -2.97
C ASN A 70 11.01 6.87 -3.52
N GLY A 71 11.30 5.88 -2.67
CA GLY A 71 11.98 4.64 -3.05
C GLY A 71 11.21 3.82 -4.08
N TYR A 72 9.87 3.83 -4.00
CA TYR A 72 9.00 3.07 -4.90
C TYR A 72 8.30 3.92 -5.97
N SER A 73 8.67 5.20 -6.11
CA SER A 73 8.07 6.11 -7.09
C SER A 73 8.22 5.66 -8.54
N TYR A 74 9.25 4.86 -8.86
CA TYR A 74 9.44 4.25 -10.18
C TYR A 74 8.28 3.32 -10.58
N TYR A 75 7.54 2.77 -9.62
CA TYR A 75 6.41 1.87 -9.88
C TYR A 75 5.07 2.58 -10.09
N ASN A 76 5.05 3.92 -10.18
CA ASN A 76 3.82 4.70 -10.29
C ASN A 76 3.08 4.54 -11.63
N ASP A 77 3.72 3.94 -12.64
CA ASP A 77 3.14 3.63 -13.95
C ASP A 77 3.19 2.12 -14.27
N LYS A 78 3.59 1.29 -13.30
CA LYS A 78 3.79 -0.16 -13.46
C LYS A 78 2.63 -0.95 -12.89
N SER A 79 2.21 -2.00 -13.58
CA SER A 79 1.30 -3.01 -13.02
C SER A 79 2.08 -3.98 -12.14
N ILE A 80 1.39 -4.75 -11.30
CA ILE A 80 2.06 -5.80 -10.51
C ILE A 80 2.77 -6.81 -11.43
N VAL A 81 2.18 -7.12 -12.58
CA VAL A 81 2.79 -8.01 -13.58
C VAL A 81 4.10 -7.41 -14.13
N ASP A 82 4.15 -6.11 -14.39
CA ASP A 82 5.38 -5.45 -14.87
C ASP A 82 6.49 -5.53 -13.83
N ILE A 83 6.18 -5.30 -12.55
CA ILE A 83 7.14 -5.39 -11.44
C ILE A 83 7.69 -6.82 -11.33
N ILE A 84 6.81 -7.83 -11.38
CA ILE A 84 7.23 -9.23 -11.34
C ILE A 84 8.15 -9.57 -12.53
N ASN A 85 7.82 -9.09 -13.73
CA ASN A 85 8.61 -9.37 -14.92
C ASN A 85 9.97 -8.66 -14.91
N GLU A 86 10.05 -7.45 -14.36
CA GLU A 86 11.27 -6.64 -14.32
C GLU A 86 12.19 -7.01 -13.15
N ASN A 87 11.62 -7.29 -11.97
CA ASN A 87 12.35 -7.40 -10.71
C ASN A 87 12.14 -8.71 -9.95
N GLY A 88 11.20 -9.56 -10.38
CA GLY A 88 10.82 -10.77 -9.66
C GLY A 88 9.71 -10.53 -8.64
N LYS A 89 9.10 -11.62 -8.17
CA LYS A 89 8.00 -11.56 -7.21
C LYS A 89 8.44 -11.16 -5.81
N GLU A 90 9.69 -11.43 -5.48
CA GLU A 90 10.32 -11.09 -4.21
C GLU A 90 10.31 -9.56 -3.98
N GLU A 91 10.36 -8.76 -5.06
CA GLU A 91 10.25 -7.31 -4.97
C GLU A 91 8.84 -6.88 -4.56
N VAL A 92 7.80 -7.50 -5.13
CA VAL A 92 6.40 -7.23 -4.75
C VAL A 92 6.15 -7.62 -3.29
N GLU A 93 6.66 -8.78 -2.87
CA GLU A 93 6.57 -9.24 -1.48
C GLU A 93 7.24 -8.27 -0.51
N LYS A 94 8.42 -7.78 -0.86
CA LYS A 94 9.14 -6.77 -0.09
C LYS A 94 8.35 -5.47 0.03
N ILE A 95 7.83 -4.93 -1.08
CA ILE A 95 7.03 -3.69 -1.07
C ILE A 95 5.82 -3.84 -0.14
N ILE A 96 5.10 -4.97 -0.23
CA ILE A 96 3.91 -5.24 0.59
C ILE A 96 4.27 -5.33 2.07
N GLU A 97 5.37 -6.00 2.42
CA GLU A 97 5.82 -6.13 3.80
C GLU A 97 6.28 -4.78 4.38
N GLU A 98 7.02 -3.98 3.63
CA GLU A 98 7.40 -2.62 4.03
C GLU A 98 6.17 -1.73 4.24
N PHE A 99 5.21 -1.76 3.30
CA PHE A 99 3.94 -1.03 3.42
C PHE A 99 3.16 -1.44 4.68
N LYS A 100 3.02 -2.75 4.92
CA LYS A 100 2.35 -3.30 6.09
C LYS A 100 3.00 -2.81 7.39
N ASN A 101 4.33 -2.81 7.45
CA ASN A 101 5.06 -2.36 8.64
C ASN A 101 4.85 -0.88 8.95
N LEU A 102 4.76 -0.02 7.93
CA LEU A 102 4.40 1.39 8.09
C LEU A 102 2.97 1.55 8.65
N VAL A 103 2.01 0.78 8.12
CA VAL A 103 0.61 0.84 8.57
C VAL A 103 0.45 0.35 10.01
N VAL A 104 1.06 -0.78 10.37
CA VAL A 104 0.96 -1.37 11.73
C VAL A 104 1.52 -0.43 12.79
N PHE A 105 2.65 0.23 12.52
CA PHE A 105 3.29 1.14 13.47
C PHE A 105 2.38 2.33 13.84
N CYS A 106 1.49 2.76 12.94
CA CYS A 106 0.54 3.83 13.21
C CYS A 106 -0.64 3.37 14.09
N LYS A 107 -1.16 2.16 13.88
CA LYS A 107 -2.31 1.64 14.65
C LYS A 107 -2.04 1.54 16.14
N THR A 108 -0.84 1.12 16.53
CA THR A 108 -0.42 1.07 17.95
C THR A 108 -0.38 2.45 18.58
N PHE A 109 -0.18 3.51 17.80
CA PHE A 109 -0.17 4.89 18.27
C PHE A 109 -1.58 5.47 18.38
N LEU A 110 -2.42 5.35 17.34
CA LEU A 110 -3.77 5.92 17.33
C LEU A 110 -4.71 5.28 18.37
N GLN A 111 -4.58 3.97 18.65
CA GLN A 111 -5.36 3.32 19.70
C GLN A 111 -5.03 3.82 21.11
N LYS A 112 -3.83 4.35 21.35
CA LYS A 112 -3.41 4.88 22.66
C LYS A 112 -3.86 6.33 22.92
N VAL A 113 -4.20 7.09 21.87
CA VAL A 113 -4.64 8.49 22.00
C VAL A 113 -6.17 8.57 22.13
N ALA A 114 -6.89 7.52 21.72
CA ALA A 114 -8.34 7.42 21.79
C ALA A 114 -8.88 6.74 23.08
N SER A 115 -7.98 6.34 24.00
CA SER A 115 -8.30 5.73 25.31
C SER A 115 -7.99 6.69 26.46
#